data_AF-A0A0F7CU83-F1
#
_entry.id   AF-A0A0F7CU83-F1
#
_cell.length_a   1.000
_cell.length_b   1.000
_cell.length_c   1.000
_cell.angle_alpha   90.00
_cell.angle_beta   90.00
_cell.angle_gamma   90.00
#
_symmetry.space_group_name_H-M   'P 1'
#
loop_
_entity.id
_entity.type
_entity.pdbx_description
1 polymer ?
#
loop_
_entity_poly.entity_id
_entity_poly.type
_entity_poly.pdbx_seq_one_letter_code
_entity_poly.pdbx_strand_id
1 'polypeptide(L)'
;MVKSVDNIDSFNVINLRLRNQRLAETNFVNPRDVVALFGAIQCQDFTAAKWGVGLRMKDATENTVDAAFNEGGNTKDPCDAPYLAFRIA
;
A
#
# COMPACT_ATOMS: atom_id res chain seq x y z
N MET A 1 -11.43 13.57 -28.39
CA MET A 1 -11.94 12.18 -28.41
C MET A 1 -12.09 11.71 -26.97
N VAL A 2 -13.05 12.31 -26.25
CA VAL A 2 -13.43 11.88 -24.89
C VAL A 2 -14.47 10.79 -25.10
N LYS A 3 -14.17 9.56 -24.69
CA LYS A 3 -15.18 8.49 -24.74
C LYS A 3 -16.35 8.92 -23.85
N SER A 4 -17.55 8.87 -24.41
CA SER A 4 -18.79 9.10 -23.70
C SER A 4 -18.77 8.27 -22.41
N VAL A 5 -19.14 8.88 -21.28
CA VAL A 5 -19.33 8.17 -20.00
C VAL A 5 -20.62 7.36 -20.15
N ASP A 6 -20.55 6.32 -20.97
CA ASP A 6 -21.64 5.40 -21.20
C ASP A 6 -21.69 4.49 -19.98
N ASN A 7 -22.74 4.69 -19.18
CA ASN A 7 -23.26 3.80 -18.14
C ASN A 7 -22.19 3.07 -17.32
N ILE A 8 -21.70 3.74 -16.26
CA ILE A 8 -20.78 3.15 -15.28
C ILE A 8 -21.49 1.99 -14.58
N ASP A 9 -21.29 0.78 -15.08
CA ASP A 9 -21.68 -0.44 -14.38
C ASP A 9 -20.91 -0.51 -13.05
N SER A 10 -21.65 -0.41 -11.94
CA SER A 10 -21.10 -0.49 -10.58
C SER A 10 -20.23 -1.73 -10.38
N PHE A 11 -20.58 -2.86 -11.02
CA PHE A 11 -19.81 -4.09 -10.92
C PHE A 11 -18.43 -3.97 -11.58
N ASN A 12 -18.36 -3.27 -12.72
CA ASN A 12 -17.10 -2.98 -13.41
C ASN A 12 -16.18 -2.11 -12.54
N VAL A 13 -16.72 -1.06 -11.92
CA VAL A 13 -15.94 -0.18 -11.03
C VAL A 13 -15.41 -0.92 -9.81
N ILE A 14 -16.20 -1.80 -9.20
CA ILE A 14 -15.76 -2.60 -8.05
C ILE A 14 -14.57 -3.48 -8.43
N ASN A 15 -14.66 -4.19 -9.56
CA ASN A 15 -13.57 -5.05 -10.03
C ASN A 15 -12.29 -4.25 -10.34
N LEU A 16 -12.44 -3.08 -10.98
CA LEU A 16 -11.31 -2.19 -11.23
C LEU A 16 -10.66 -1.71 -9.92
N ARG A 17 -11.46 -1.36 -8.92
CA ARG A 17 -10.94 -0.94 -7.60
C ARG A 17 -10.19 -2.06 -6.89
N LEU A 18 -10.73 -3.27 -6.86
CA LEU A 18 -10.08 -4.43 -6.23
C LEU A 18 -8.73 -4.75 -6.88
N ARG A 19 -8.65 -4.65 -8.22
CA ARG A 19 -7.39 -4.86 -8.95
C ARG A 19 -6.40 -3.72 -8.70
N ASN A 20 -6.83 -2.45 -8.78
CA ASN A 20 -5.96 -1.30 -8.57
C ASN A 20 -5.40 -1.24 -7.15
N GLN A 21 -6.17 -1.69 -6.16
CA GLN A 21 -5.73 -1.77 -4.77
C GLN A 21 -4.96 -3.06 -4.45
N ARG A 22 -4.68 -3.92 -5.45
CA ARG A 22 -3.96 -5.19 -5.32
C ARG A 22 -4.59 -6.17 -4.33
N LEU A 23 -5.92 -6.14 -4.23
CA LEU A 23 -6.71 -7.05 -3.39
C LEU A 23 -7.19 -8.28 -4.16
N ALA A 24 -7.37 -8.17 -5.48
CA ALA A 24 -7.71 -9.31 -6.34
C ALA A 24 -6.47 -10.08 -6.82
N GLU A 25 -5.36 -9.38 -7.01
CA GLU A 25 -4.08 -9.93 -7.47
C GLU A 25 -2.95 -9.03 -6.97
N THR A 26 -1.89 -9.64 -6.44
CA THR A 26 -0.67 -8.94 -6.05
C THR A 26 0.57 -9.72 -6.47
N ASN A 27 1.60 -8.97 -6.86
CA ASN A 27 2.95 -9.48 -7.11
C ASN A 27 3.97 -8.87 -6.14
N PHE A 28 3.50 -8.13 -5.12
CA PHE A 28 4.38 -7.49 -4.16
C PHE A 28 4.83 -8.47 -3.10
N VAL A 29 6.15 -8.64 -2.98
CA VAL A 29 6.79 -9.44 -1.93
C VAL A 29 7.32 -8.54 -0.82
N ASN A 30 7.60 -7.27 -1.12
CA ASN A 30 8.10 -6.31 -0.14
C ASN A 30 7.00 -5.31 0.28
N PRO A 31 6.91 -4.97 1.57
CA PRO A 31 5.95 -3.99 2.07
C PRO A 31 6.22 -2.57 1.53
N ARG A 32 7.49 -2.24 1.20
CA ARG A 32 7.87 -0.95 0.60
C ARG A 32 7.21 -0.72 -0.76
N ASP A 33 7.09 -1.77 -1.57
CA ASP A 33 6.47 -1.68 -2.90
C ASP A 33 4.96 -1.37 -2.79
N VAL A 34 4.32 -1.91 -1.76
CA VAL A 34 2.92 -1.60 -1.44
C VAL A 34 2.77 -0.14 -1.06
N VAL A 35 3.60 0.37 -0.15
CA VAL A 35 3.55 1.78 0.28
C VAL A 35 3.83 2.71 -0.90
N ALA A 36 4.82 2.39 -1.73
CA ALA A 36 5.16 3.16 -2.92
C ALA A 36 4.00 3.26 -3.93
N LEU A 37 3.21 2.19 -4.10
CA LEU A 37 2.01 2.22 -4.95
C LEU A 37 0.99 3.26 -4.49
N PHE A 38 0.81 3.42 -3.17
CA PHE A 38 -0.13 4.39 -2.59
C PHE A 38 0.51 5.77 -2.33
N GLY A 39 1.83 5.90 -2.53
CA GLY A 39 2.62 7.08 -2.20
C GLY A 39 2.83 7.27 -0.69
N ALA A 40 1.82 7.00 0.14
CA ALA A 40 1.91 6.92 1.60
C ALA A 40 0.73 6.10 2.15
N ILE A 41 0.90 5.52 3.34
CA ILE A 41 -0.18 4.83 4.08
C ILE A 41 -0.32 5.47 5.46
N GLN A 42 -1.55 5.85 5.82
CA GLN A 42 -1.86 6.49 7.10
C GLN A 42 -1.65 5.53 8.26
N CYS A 43 -0.69 5.88 9.14
CA CYS A 43 -0.29 5.24 10.41
C CYS A 43 -1.00 5.67 11.71
N GLN A 44 -2.30 5.97 11.71
CA GLN A 44 -2.98 6.31 12.98
C GLN A 44 -3.27 5.08 13.86
N ASP A 45 -3.43 3.90 13.25
CA ASP A 45 -3.50 2.61 13.92
C ASP A 45 -2.50 1.65 13.25
N PHE A 46 -1.47 1.28 14.00
CA PHE A 46 -0.37 0.42 13.56
C PHE A 46 -0.82 -0.98 13.18
N THR A 47 -1.74 -1.54 13.95
CA THR A 47 -2.27 -2.86 13.66
C THR A 47 -3.03 -2.82 12.35
N ALA A 48 -3.91 -1.83 12.17
CA ALA A 48 -4.69 -1.68 10.94
C ALA A 48 -3.82 -1.45 9.70
N ALA A 49 -2.78 -0.62 9.80
CA ALA A 49 -1.85 -0.39 8.69
C ALA A 49 -1.04 -1.64 8.35
N LYS A 50 -0.58 -2.40 9.37
CA LYS A 50 0.13 -3.67 9.18
C LYS A 50 -0.73 -4.67 8.40
N TRP A 51 -2.00 -4.83 8.80
CA TRP A 51 -2.96 -5.68 8.09
C TRP A 51 -3.21 -5.21 6.66
N GLY A 52 -3.38 -3.89 6.45
CA GLY A 52 -3.59 -3.33 5.13
C GLY A 52 -2.43 -3.58 4.18
N VAL A 53 -1.19 -3.48 4.67
CA VAL A 53 0.01 -3.78 3.86
C VAL A 53 0.11 -5.27 3.59
N GLY A 54 -0.03 -6.11 4.62
CA GLY A 54 0.08 -7.56 4.50
C GLY A 54 -0.95 -8.18 3.54
N LEU A 55 -2.20 -7.69 3.56
CA LEU A 55 -3.26 -8.17 2.67
C LEU A 55 -2.95 -7.93 1.17
N ARG A 56 -2.08 -6.97 0.87
CA ARG A 56 -1.67 -6.59 -0.49
C ARG A 56 -0.33 -7.18 -0.88
N MET A 57 0.23 -8.06 -0.07
CA MET A 57 1.49 -8.74 -0.32
C MET A 57 1.25 -10.24 -0.56
N LYS A 58 2.19 -10.84 -1.26
CA LYS A 58 2.30 -12.28 -1.40
C LYS A 58 3.07 -12.85 -0.21
N ASP A 59 2.56 -13.92 0.39
CA ASP A 59 3.19 -14.66 1.50
C ASP A 59 3.62 -13.75 2.68
N ALA A 60 2.81 -12.74 2.97
CA ALA A 60 3.11 -11.75 3.99
C ALA A 60 3.19 -12.38 5.39
N THR A 61 4.22 -12.01 6.15
CA THR A 61 4.32 -12.35 7.57
C THR A 61 4.38 -11.10 8.41
N GLU A 62 3.96 -11.20 9.66
CA GLU A 62 4.01 -10.07 10.59
C GLU A 62 5.44 -9.51 10.71
N ASN A 63 6.42 -10.41 10.84
CA ASN A 63 7.84 -10.08 10.94
C ASN A 63 8.36 -9.31 9.72
N THR A 64 7.94 -9.68 8.51
CA THR A 64 8.39 -8.98 7.29
C THR A 64 7.90 -7.54 7.24
N VAL A 65 6.69 -7.29 7.72
CA VAL A 65 6.11 -5.95 7.74
C VAL A 65 6.74 -5.13 8.88
N ASP A 66 6.92 -5.72 10.06
CA ASP A 66 7.55 -5.08 11.22
C ASP A 66 9.03 -4.72 10.98
N ALA A 67 9.79 -5.61 10.33
CA ALA A 67 11.18 -5.33 9.98
C ALA A 67 11.27 -4.11 9.06
N ALA A 68 10.40 -4.01 8.06
CA ALA A 68 10.38 -2.86 7.15
C ALA A 68 9.96 -1.55 7.85
N PHE A 69 9.06 -1.64 8.83
CA PHE A 69 8.70 -0.50 9.67
C PHE A 69 9.88 -0.01 10.51
N ASN A 70 10.60 -0.93 11.14
CA ASN A 70 11.75 -0.60 12.00
C ASN A 70 12.96 -0.12 11.18
N GLU A 71 13.19 -0.66 9.99
CA GLU A 71 14.29 -0.22 9.12
C GLU A 71 14.10 1.21 8.60
N GLY A 72 12.87 1.60 8.26
CA GLY A 72 12.58 2.96 7.77
C GLY A 72 12.78 4.06 8.81
N GLY A 73 12.90 3.71 10.10
CA GLY A 73 13.22 4.65 11.18
C GLY A 73 14.72 4.97 11.31
N ASN A 74 15.61 4.20 10.68
CA ASN A 74 17.07 4.28 10.91
C ASN A 74 17.85 4.95 9.77
N THR A 75 17.21 5.30 8.65
CA THR A 75 17.85 5.99 7.53
C THR A 75 18.00 7.49 7.83
N LYS A 76 19.25 7.96 7.91
CA LYS A 76 19.60 9.37 8.23
C LYS A 76 19.45 10.33 7.05
N ASP A 77 19.29 9.82 5.84
CA ASP A 77 19.25 10.62 4.62
C ASP A 77 17.80 10.91 4.19
N PRO A 78 17.39 12.19 4.13
CA PRO A 78 16.01 12.58 3.81
C PRO A 78 15.59 12.26 2.36
N CYS A 79 16.54 11.91 1.50
CA CYS A 79 16.33 11.64 0.07
C CYS A 79 16.23 10.13 -0.26
N ASP A 80 16.72 9.25 0.64
CA ASP A 80 16.75 7.79 0.48
C ASP A 80 15.71 7.07 1.36
N ALA A 81 14.86 7.84 2.04
CA ALA A 81 13.69 7.33 2.73
C ALA A 81 12.47 7.46 1.80
N PRO A 82 12.19 6.50 0.90
CA PRO A 82 10.95 6.52 0.15
C PRO A 82 9.81 6.32 1.14
N TYR A 83 9.20 7.42 1.57
CA TYR A 83 7.80 7.49 1.96
C TYR A 83 7.35 6.70 3.20
N LEU A 84 8.22 6.45 4.19
CA LEU A 84 7.75 6.13 5.55
C LEU A 84 7.25 7.42 6.23
N ALA A 85 6.15 7.95 5.70
CA ALA A 85 5.36 8.99 6.30
C ALA A 85 4.61 8.42 7.51
N PHE A 86 5.34 8.26 8.60
CA PHE A 86 4.79 8.16 9.95
C PHE A 86 5.21 9.39 10.74
N ARG A 87 4.90 10.56 10.20
CA ARG A 87 4.82 11.76 11.03
C ARG A 87 3.49 11.70 11.78
N ILE A 88 3.50 11.00 12.90
CA ILE A 88 2.52 11.22 13.96
C ILE A 88 2.78 12.65 14.44
N ALA A 89 1.87 13.56 14.11
CA ALA A 89 1.66 14.75 14.93
C ALA A 89 0.89 14.33 16.18
#